data_AF-A0A8H8DG73-F1
#
_entry.id   AF-A0A8H8DG73-F1
#
_cell.length_a   1.000
_cell.length_b   1.000
_cell.length_c   1.000
_cell.angle_alpha   90.00
_cell.angle_beta   90.00
_cell.angle_gamma   90.00
#
_symmetry.space_group_name_H-M   'P 1'
#
loop_
_entity.id
_entity.type
_entity.pdbx_description
1 polymer ?
#
loop_
_entity_poly.entity_id
_entity_poly.type
_entity_poly.pdbx_seq_one_letter_code
_entity_poly.pdbx_strand_id
1 'polypeptide(L)'
;MRLSASGTHCSRFGSTDKKPAAINWIEGRGKSVVAECVVPGAVVRSVLKTSVETLVQLNISKNLVGSAMAGSVGGFNAHAANILTAVYIATGQDPAQNVESSNCITLMEAANNGEDLHLTCTMPSIEVGTIGGGTQLEPQGACLDLLGVRGPHPTEAGKNSRQLARIICAAVMAGELSLCSALAGTLSRCRNCFSPVSSIVNFLLWFKNEVISFNSLLLFFYFTWDKTISAGHLVKSHMTHNRAAPAPVTPSGNGQRDSADTQHLVEAGRPCLMA
;
A
#
# COMPACT_ATOMS: atom_id res chain seq x y z
N MET A 1 4.86 14.46 39.22
CA MET A 1 5.03 14.49 37.76
C MET A 1 4.19 13.37 37.17
N ARG A 2 2.94 13.67 36.75
CA ARG A 2 2.04 12.71 36.08
C ARG A 2 2.00 13.11 34.60
N LEU A 3 2.52 12.26 33.74
CA LEU A 3 2.48 12.41 32.28
C LEU A 3 1.30 11.62 31.72
N SER A 4 0.65 12.24 30.74
CA SER A 4 -0.40 11.72 29.85
C SER A 4 -1.86 11.86 30.32
N ALA A 5 -2.52 12.85 29.71
CA ALA A 5 -3.96 12.94 29.61
C ALA A 5 -4.42 12.16 28.36
N SER A 6 -4.93 10.95 28.56
CA SER A 6 -5.84 10.25 27.65
C SER A 6 -6.49 9.10 28.40
N GLY A 7 -7.39 9.44 29.33
CA GLY A 7 -8.33 8.48 29.90
C GLY A 7 -9.66 8.61 29.16
N THR A 8 -10.06 7.58 28.41
CA THR A 8 -11.46 7.23 28.11
C THR A 8 -11.49 5.88 27.36
N HIS A 9 -11.94 4.82 28.03
CA HIS A 9 -12.39 3.52 27.45
C HIS A 9 -11.55 2.85 26.35
N CYS A 10 -10.21 2.95 26.44
CA CYS A 10 -9.24 2.14 25.70
C CYS A 10 -8.45 1.33 26.73
N SER A 11 -9.03 0.25 27.27
CA SER A 11 -8.57 -0.36 28.53
C SER A 11 -8.20 -1.84 28.40
N ARG A 12 -7.01 -2.15 27.84
CA ARG A 12 -6.04 -3.09 28.47
C ARG A 12 -4.67 -3.18 27.82
N PHE A 13 -4.50 -2.74 26.58
CA PHE A 13 -3.20 -2.70 25.90
C PHE A 13 -3.07 -1.34 25.21
N GLY A 14 -1.91 -0.69 25.32
CA GLY A 14 -1.72 0.70 24.92
C GLY A 14 -2.17 0.98 23.48
N SER A 15 -2.89 2.09 23.28
CA SER A 15 -3.24 2.61 21.96
C SER A 15 -1.98 2.86 21.16
N THR A 16 -1.74 2.05 20.13
CA THR A 16 -0.61 2.19 19.21
C THR A 16 -1.05 3.00 18.00
N ASP A 17 -0.73 4.29 18.02
CA ASP A 17 -0.93 5.21 16.90
C ASP A 17 0.36 5.33 16.07
N LYS A 18 0.24 5.19 14.74
CA LYS A 18 1.34 5.36 13.77
C LYS A 18 2.53 4.43 14.01
N LYS A 19 2.29 3.31 14.69
CA LYS A 19 3.30 2.31 15.05
C LYS A 19 2.76 0.91 14.74
N PRO A 20 3.61 0.01 14.21
CA PRO A 20 3.19 -1.35 13.94
C PRO A 20 2.89 -2.05 15.26
N ALA A 21 1.70 -2.64 15.37
CA ALA A 21 1.25 -3.31 16.58
C ALA A 21 0.30 -4.46 16.27
N ALA A 22 0.56 -5.61 16.88
CA ALA A 22 -0.27 -6.80 16.73
C ALA A 22 -1.71 -6.58 17.21
N ILE A 23 -1.92 -5.70 18.19
CA ILE A 23 -3.27 -5.39 18.68
C ILE A 23 -4.15 -4.75 17.61
N ASN A 24 -3.61 -3.83 16.80
CA ASN A 24 -4.35 -3.20 15.71
C ASN A 24 -4.74 -4.23 14.63
N TRP A 25 -3.96 -5.30 14.47
CA TRP A 25 -4.28 -6.40 13.57
C TRP A 25 -5.40 -7.31 14.11
N ILE A 26 -5.38 -7.62 15.41
CA ILE A 26 -6.28 -8.57 16.05
C ILE A 26 -7.63 -7.92 16.41
N GLU A 27 -7.59 -6.81 17.13
CA GLU A 27 -8.79 -6.12 17.63
C GLU A 27 -9.35 -5.11 16.61
N GLY A 28 -8.57 -4.79 15.58
CA GLY A 28 -8.89 -3.75 14.61
C GLY A 28 -8.69 -2.33 15.16
N ARG A 29 -8.65 -1.36 14.25
CA ARG A 29 -8.60 0.08 14.58
C ARG A 29 -9.22 0.92 13.48
N GLY A 30 -10.16 1.80 13.81
CA GLY A 30 -10.86 2.58 12.79
C GLY A 30 -11.92 1.73 12.05
N LYS A 31 -11.70 1.44 10.77
CA LYS A 31 -12.63 0.69 9.91
C LYS A 31 -12.01 -0.63 9.47
N SER A 32 -12.66 -1.73 9.82
CA SER A 32 -12.36 -3.05 9.27
C SER A 32 -13.19 -3.28 8.01
N VAL A 33 -12.51 -3.58 6.90
CA VAL A 33 -13.14 -3.75 5.58
C VAL A 33 -12.61 -5.04 4.94
N VAL A 34 -13.52 -5.76 4.29
CA VAL A 34 -13.22 -6.90 3.43
C VAL A 34 -13.76 -6.57 2.04
N ALA A 35 -12.93 -6.77 1.03
CA ALA A 35 -13.33 -6.71 -0.37
C ALA A 35 -13.10 -8.09 -1.01
N GLU A 36 -14.07 -8.56 -1.78
CA GLU A 36 -14.01 -9.81 -2.52
C GLU A 36 -14.37 -9.57 -4.00
N CYS A 37 -13.75 -10.31 -4.90
CA CYS A 37 -14.18 -10.39 -6.29
C CYS A 37 -13.85 -11.76 -6.90
N VAL A 38 -14.67 -12.16 -7.88
CA VAL A 38 -14.39 -13.32 -8.73
C VAL A 38 -14.01 -12.80 -10.11
N VAL A 39 -12.79 -13.07 -10.55
CA VAL A 39 -12.26 -12.66 -11.84
C VAL A 39 -12.35 -13.84 -12.81
N PRO A 40 -13.08 -13.69 -13.93
CA PRO A 40 -13.20 -14.76 -14.92
C PRO A 40 -11.84 -15.16 -15.50
N GLY A 41 -11.60 -16.47 -15.68
CA GLY A 41 -10.34 -16.97 -16.23
C GLY A 41 -9.96 -16.39 -17.59
N ALA A 42 -10.96 -16.06 -18.41
CA ALA A 42 -10.76 -15.38 -19.69
C ALA A 42 -10.08 -14.00 -19.51
N VAL A 43 -10.47 -13.25 -18.47
CA VAL A 43 -9.88 -11.94 -18.13
C VAL A 43 -8.47 -12.12 -17.57
N VAL A 44 -8.25 -13.14 -16.73
CA VAL A 44 -6.90 -13.46 -16.20
C VAL A 44 -5.92 -13.75 -17.34
N ARG A 45 -6.33 -14.55 -18.33
CA ARG A 45 -5.48 -14.88 -19.49
C ARG A 45 -5.30 -13.70 -20.46
N SER A 46 -6.39 -13.01 -20.77
CA SER A 46 -6.38 -11.95 -21.79
C SER A 46 -5.80 -10.63 -21.30
N VAL A 47 -6.02 -10.25 -20.04
CA VAL A 47 -5.61 -8.96 -19.48
C VAL A 47 -4.36 -9.12 -18.63
N LEU A 48 -4.41 -10.02 -17.63
CA LEU A 48 -3.31 -10.21 -16.67
C LEU A 48 -2.15 -11.05 -17.25
N LYS A 49 -2.37 -11.72 -18.39
CA LYS A 49 -1.37 -12.52 -19.14
C LYS A 49 -0.74 -13.62 -18.28
N THR A 50 -1.52 -14.20 -17.38
CA THR A 50 -1.09 -15.27 -16.45
C THR A 50 -2.17 -16.36 -16.36
N SER A 51 -1.90 -17.40 -15.56
CA SER A 51 -2.88 -18.43 -15.21
C SER A 51 -3.39 -18.25 -13.77
N VAL A 52 -4.60 -18.73 -13.50
CA VAL A 52 -5.19 -18.73 -12.14
C VAL A 52 -4.32 -19.52 -11.18
N GLU A 53 -3.88 -20.72 -11.58
CA GLU A 53 -3.02 -21.58 -10.77
C GLU A 53 -1.71 -20.89 -10.38
N THR A 54 -1.02 -20.24 -11.34
CA THR A 54 0.22 -19.52 -11.06
C THR A 54 0.01 -18.37 -10.09
N LEU A 55 -1.11 -17.65 -10.19
CA LEU A 55 -1.44 -16.57 -9.26
C LEU A 55 -1.69 -17.09 -7.84
N VAL A 56 -2.45 -18.17 -7.69
CA VAL A 56 -2.72 -18.80 -6.39
C VAL A 56 -1.41 -19.28 -5.75
N GLN A 57 -0.55 -19.99 -6.51
CA GLN A 57 0.74 -20.45 -6.03
C GLN A 57 1.68 -19.31 -5.63
N LEU A 58 1.69 -18.22 -6.40
CA LEU A 58 2.46 -17.03 -6.08
C LEU A 58 1.94 -16.36 -4.81
N ASN A 59 0.63 -16.25 -4.63
CA ASN A 59 0.04 -15.66 -3.43
C ASN A 59 0.43 -16.46 -2.18
N ILE A 60 0.31 -17.78 -2.22
CA ILE A 60 0.69 -18.66 -1.10
C ILE A 60 2.19 -18.50 -0.80
N SER A 61 3.04 -18.62 -1.81
CA SER A 61 4.49 -18.61 -1.62
C SER A 61 5.00 -17.23 -1.17
N LYS A 62 4.44 -16.14 -1.70
CA LYS A 62 4.91 -14.77 -1.45
C LYS A 62 4.19 -14.09 -0.29
N ASN A 63 2.87 -13.97 -0.36
CA ASN A 63 2.06 -13.20 0.59
C ASN A 63 1.86 -13.95 1.92
N LEU A 64 1.80 -15.29 1.89
CA LEU A 64 1.61 -16.09 3.10
C LEU A 64 2.95 -16.61 3.64
N VAL A 65 3.57 -17.55 2.94
CA VAL A 65 4.81 -18.22 3.40
C VAL A 65 5.96 -17.22 3.49
N GLY A 66 6.17 -16.40 2.45
CA GLY A 66 7.21 -15.38 2.44
C GLY A 66 7.10 -14.37 3.59
N SER A 67 5.89 -13.84 3.81
CA SER A 67 5.62 -12.92 4.93
C SER A 67 5.75 -13.59 6.30
N ALA A 68 5.34 -14.86 6.43
CA ALA A 68 5.52 -15.64 7.66
C ALA A 68 7.01 -15.87 7.96
N MET A 69 7.81 -16.23 6.96
CA MET A 69 9.27 -16.40 7.10
C MET A 69 9.97 -15.08 7.44
N ALA A 70 9.44 -13.95 6.96
CA ALA A 70 9.96 -12.62 7.31
C ALA A 70 9.52 -12.15 8.72
N GLY A 71 8.67 -12.89 9.43
CA GLY A 71 8.14 -12.49 10.74
C GLY A 71 7.20 -11.28 10.68
N SER A 72 6.50 -11.09 9.54
CA SER A 72 5.58 -9.96 9.36
C SER A 72 4.28 -10.17 10.13
N VAL A 73 3.82 -9.13 10.82
CA VAL A 73 2.52 -9.10 11.51
C VAL A 73 1.62 -8.11 10.79
N GLY A 74 0.59 -8.62 10.11
CA GLY A 74 -0.37 -7.82 9.34
C GLY A 74 0.06 -7.47 7.90
N GLY A 75 1.29 -7.79 7.51
CA GLY A 75 1.83 -7.54 6.16
C GLY A 75 1.75 -8.75 5.22
N PHE A 76 0.58 -9.38 5.10
CA PHE A 76 0.35 -10.53 4.22
C PHE A 76 -0.17 -10.09 2.83
N ASN A 77 0.52 -9.13 2.23
CA ASN A 77 0.14 -8.50 0.96
C ASN A 77 1.39 -8.18 0.11
N ALA A 78 1.20 -7.71 -1.11
CA ALA A 78 2.29 -7.33 -1.99
C ALA A 78 2.70 -5.86 -1.84
N HIS A 79 1.75 -4.94 -1.95
CA HIS A 79 1.99 -3.50 -1.90
C HIS A 79 0.78 -2.68 -1.46
N ALA A 80 -0.01 -3.15 -0.49
CA ALA A 80 -1.17 -2.41 0.01
C ALA A 80 -0.82 -0.99 0.47
N ALA A 81 0.33 -0.83 1.12
CA ALA A 81 0.86 0.46 1.58
C ALA A 81 1.03 1.49 0.45
N ASN A 82 1.38 1.06 -0.77
CA ASN A 82 1.60 1.97 -1.88
C ASN A 82 0.30 2.61 -2.35
N ILE A 83 -0.73 1.78 -2.55
CA ILE A 83 -2.05 2.25 -2.98
C ILE A 83 -2.66 3.12 -1.88
N LEU A 84 -2.61 2.65 -0.63
CA LEU A 84 -3.15 3.37 0.50
C LEU A 84 -2.52 4.75 0.66
N THR A 85 -1.19 4.85 0.62
CA THR A 85 -0.46 6.12 0.71
C THR A 85 -0.85 7.07 -0.41
N ALA A 86 -0.99 6.56 -1.65
CA ALA A 86 -1.39 7.38 -2.78
C ALA A 86 -2.80 7.96 -2.60
N VAL A 87 -3.75 7.14 -2.11
CA VAL A 87 -5.11 7.60 -1.78
C VAL A 87 -5.11 8.59 -0.64
N TYR A 88 -4.31 8.36 0.42
CA TYR A 88 -4.24 9.21 1.60
C TYR A 88 -3.74 10.61 1.26
N ILE A 89 -2.66 10.70 0.47
CA ILE A 89 -2.12 11.98 0.02
C ILE A 89 -3.12 12.71 -0.89
N ALA A 90 -3.78 11.98 -1.80
CA ALA A 90 -4.74 12.58 -2.73
C ALA A 90 -6.00 13.09 -2.02
N THR A 91 -6.47 12.39 -0.99
CA THR A 91 -7.72 12.71 -0.28
C THR A 91 -7.51 13.47 1.04
N GLY A 92 -6.28 13.91 1.34
CA GLY A 92 -5.97 14.72 2.52
C GLY A 92 -6.05 13.99 3.85
N GLN A 93 -5.81 12.68 3.85
CA GLN A 93 -5.69 11.86 5.06
C GLN A 93 -4.31 12.03 5.69
N ASP A 94 -4.10 11.46 6.89
CA ASP A 94 -2.80 11.46 7.55
C ASP A 94 -1.90 10.33 6.99
N PRO A 95 -0.86 10.64 6.19
CA PRO A 95 -0.01 9.61 5.59
C PRO A 95 0.81 8.83 6.64
N ALA A 96 0.99 9.35 7.86
CA ALA A 96 1.70 8.62 8.91
C ALA A 96 0.87 7.41 9.40
N GLN A 97 -0.47 7.47 9.27
CA GLN A 97 -1.35 6.34 9.61
C GLN A 97 -1.27 5.19 8.59
N ASN A 98 -0.50 5.35 7.49
CA ASN A 98 -0.22 4.25 6.58
C ASN A 98 0.43 3.05 7.31
N VAL A 99 1.19 3.28 8.38
CA VAL A 99 1.87 2.22 9.15
C VAL A 99 0.90 1.14 9.63
N GLU A 100 -0.29 1.53 10.07
CA GLU A 100 -1.30 0.61 10.60
C GLU A 100 -2.45 0.37 9.63
N SER A 101 -2.79 1.37 8.83
CA SER A 101 -3.86 1.24 7.84
C SER A 101 -3.46 0.35 6.66
N SER A 102 -2.16 0.12 6.43
CA SER A 102 -1.66 -0.76 5.36
C SER A 102 -1.66 -2.25 5.71
N ASN A 103 -2.10 -2.61 6.91
CA ASN A 103 -2.39 -3.98 7.28
C ASN A 103 -3.44 -4.56 6.30
N CYS A 104 -3.02 -5.48 5.44
CA CYS A 104 -3.89 -6.25 4.56
C CYS A 104 -3.40 -7.70 4.54
N ILE A 105 -4.35 -8.63 4.51
CA ILE A 105 -4.14 -10.00 4.06
C ILE A 105 -4.82 -10.19 2.70
N THR A 106 -4.04 -10.59 1.70
CA THR A 106 -4.52 -10.90 0.36
C THR A 106 -4.61 -12.42 0.20
N LEU A 107 -5.80 -12.91 -0.09
CA LEU A 107 -6.08 -14.33 -0.35
C LEU A 107 -6.51 -14.51 -1.80
N MET A 108 -6.00 -15.57 -2.43
CA MET A 108 -6.30 -15.94 -3.80
C MET A 108 -6.61 -17.43 -3.84
N GLU A 109 -7.77 -17.78 -4.35
CA GLU A 109 -8.25 -19.16 -4.45
C GLU A 109 -8.79 -19.42 -5.84
N ALA A 110 -8.71 -20.67 -6.27
CA ALA A 110 -9.28 -21.09 -7.54
C ALA A 110 -10.78 -21.37 -7.33
N ALA A 111 -11.64 -20.68 -8.08
CA ALA A 111 -13.09 -20.83 -8.05
C ALA A 111 -13.58 -21.51 -9.34
N ASN A 112 -14.85 -21.97 -9.34
CA ASN A 112 -15.50 -22.59 -10.51
C ASN A 112 -14.64 -23.69 -11.14
N ASN A 113 -14.31 -24.73 -10.37
CA ASN A 113 -13.45 -25.85 -10.79
C ASN A 113 -12.03 -25.46 -11.25
N GLY A 114 -11.55 -24.29 -10.82
CA GLY A 114 -10.21 -23.79 -11.12
C GLY A 114 -10.14 -22.90 -12.36
N GLU A 115 -11.28 -22.59 -12.98
CA GLU A 115 -11.34 -21.72 -14.15
C GLU A 115 -11.23 -20.25 -13.78
N ASP A 116 -11.79 -19.86 -12.63
CA ASP A 116 -11.87 -18.47 -12.19
C ASP A 116 -11.01 -18.21 -10.96
N LEU A 117 -10.65 -16.95 -10.74
CA LEU A 117 -9.87 -16.53 -9.59
C LEU A 117 -10.77 -15.83 -8.58
N HIS A 118 -10.91 -16.40 -7.39
CA HIS A 118 -11.49 -15.71 -6.25
C HIS A 118 -10.39 -14.97 -5.49
N LEU A 119 -10.57 -13.66 -5.31
CA LEU A 119 -9.64 -12.76 -4.65
C LEU A 119 -10.32 -12.07 -3.48
N THR A 120 -9.63 -12.01 -2.35
CA THR A 120 -10.08 -11.27 -1.17
C THR A 120 -8.93 -10.43 -0.61
N CYS A 121 -9.17 -9.16 -0.27
CA CYS A 121 -8.28 -8.40 0.64
C CYS A 121 -9.07 -7.99 1.87
N THR A 122 -8.49 -8.29 3.03
CA THR A 122 -9.03 -7.92 4.33
C THR A 122 -8.11 -6.92 4.99
N MET A 123 -8.65 -5.76 5.33
CA MET A 123 -7.94 -4.65 5.97
C MET A 123 -8.63 -4.30 7.29
N PRO A 124 -8.12 -4.78 8.44
CA PRO A 124 -8.82 -4.65 9.72
C PRO A 124 -8.68 -3.26 10.37
N SER A 125 -7.68 -2.47 9.96
CA SER A 125 -7.27 -1.26 10.69
C SER A 125 -7.21 0.02 9.84
N ILE A 126 -8.16 0.24 8.91
CA ILE A 126 -8.17 1.45 8.07
C ILE A 126 -8.64 2.67 8.86
N GLU A 127 -7.77 3.66 9.04
CA GLU A 127 -8.08 4.95 9.65
C GLU A 127 -8.30 6.03 8.60
N VAL A 128 -9.57 6.41 8.39
CA VAL A 128 -9.94 7.42 7.38
C VAL A 128 -11.05 8.33 7.86
N GLY A 129 -11.00 9.58 7.38
CA GLY A 129 -11.98 10.62 7.64
C GLY A 129 -12.34 11.41 6.39
N THR A 130 -13.57 11.92 6.34
CA THR A 130 -14.05 12.80 5.25
C THR A 130 -14.29 14.23 5.71
N ILE A 131 -13.95 14.53 6.97
CA ILE A 131 -14.09 15.82 7.63
C ILE A 131 -12.86 16.04 8.52
N GLY A 132 -12.31 17.24 8.51
CA GLY A 132 -11.19 17.65 9.37
C GLY A 132 -9.80 17.35 8.79
N GLY A 133 -8.77 17.89 9.45
CA GLY A 133 -7.39 17.76 9.00
C GLY A 133 -7.18 18.30 7.58
N GLY A 134 -6.45 17.54 6.75
CA GLY A 134 -6.12 17.89 5.37
C GLY A 134 -7.30 17.82 4.39
N THR A 135 -8.43 17.22 4.78
CA THR A 135 -9.64 17.12 3.92
C THR A 135 -10.33 18.47 3.66
N GLN A 136 -9.96 19.51 4.41
CA GLN A 136 -10.48 20.87 4.25
C GLN A 136 -9.78 21.65 3.13
N LEU A 137 -8.60 21.19 2.69
CA LEU A 137 -7.86 21.84 1.61
C LEU A 137 -8.60 21.61 0.28
N GLU A 138 -8.78 22.66 -0.51
CA GLU A 138 -9.58 22.59 -1.76
C GLU A 138 -9.09 21.50 -2.74
N PRO A 139 -7.78 21.30 -2.99
CA PRO A 139 -7.33 20.25 -3.91
C PRO A 139 -7.72 18.85 -3.44
N GLN A 140 -7.55 18.56 -2.14
CA GLN A 140 -7.89 17.28 -1.53
C GLN A 140 -9.41 17.11 -1.43
N GLY A 141 -10.14 18.20 -1.17
CA GLY A 141 -11.60 18.26 -1.21
C GLY A 141 -12.14 17.89 -2.60
N ALA A 142 -11.54 18.39 -3.68
CA ALA A 142 -11.93 18.03 -5.04
C ALA A 142 -11.74 16.53 -5.34
N CYS A 143 -10.69 15.89 -4.79
CA CYS A 143 -10.54 14.44 -4.88
C CYS A 143 -11.63 13.68 -4.09
N LEU A 144 -12.05 14.19 -2.94
CA LEU A 144 -13.17 13.62 -2.18
C LEU A 144 -14.52 13.83 -2.89
N ASP A 145 -14.70 14.95 -3.59
CA ASP A 145 -15.87 15.24 -4.42
C ASP A 145 -15.95 14.29 -5.63
N LEU A 146 -14.82 14.03 -6.28
CA LEU A 146 -14.70 13.03 -7.36
C LEU A 146 -15.20 11.66 -6.90
N LEU A 147 -14.86 11.27 -5.67
CA LEU A 147 -15.28 10.02 -5.04
C LEU A 147 -16.70 10.08 -4.45
N GLY A 148 -17.34 11.25 -4.42
CA GLY A 148 -18.69 11.46 -3.87
C GLY A 148 -18.79 11.32 -2.36
N VAL A 149 -17.70 11.54 -1.62
CA VAL A 149 -17.62 11.31 -0.16
C VAL A 149 -17.15 12.52 0.64
N ARG A 150 -17.06 13.73 0.05
CA ARG A 150 -16.64 14.94 0.78
C ARG A 150 -17.63 15.28 1.89
N GLY A 151 -17.10 15.65 3.06
CA GLY A 151 -17.88 16.19 4.16
C GLY A 151 -18.73 15.17 4.93
N PRO A 152 -19.61 15.66 5.81
CA PRO A 152 -20.59 14.83 6.52
C PRO A 152 -21.67 14.33 5.56
N HIS A 153 -22.12 13.10 5.78
CA HIS A 153 -23.28 12.59 5.04
C HIS A 153 -24.56 13.23 5.62
N PRO A 154 -25.51 13.69 4.78
CA PRO A 154 -26.67 14.47 5.22
C PRO A 154 -27.62 13.71 6.15
N THR A 155 -27.71 12.38 6.03
CA THR A 155 -28.68 11.57 6.77
C THR A 155 -28.08 10.53 7.72
N GLU A 156 -26.79 10.20 7.59
CA GLU A 156 -26.21 9.05 8.29
C GLU A 156 -24.74 9.29 8.65
N ALA A 157 -24.49 9.56 9.93
CA ALA A 157 -23.14 9.84 10.41
C ALA A 157 -22.16 8.70 10.08
N GLY A 158 -21.01 9.07 9.53
CA GLY A 158 -19.93 8.14 9.19
C GLY A 158 -20.13 7.33 7.90
N LYS A 159 -21.24 7.51 7.16
CA LYS A 159 -21.45 6.80 5.89
C LYS A 159 -20.40 7.15 4.83
N ASN A 160 -20.06 8.44 4.68
CA ASN A 160 -19.02 8.88 3.75
C ASN A 160 -17.64 8.28 4.10
N SER A 161 -17.26 8.25 5.37
CA SER A 161 -15.99 7.63 5.79
C SER A 161 -15.99 6.10 5.67
N ARG A 162 -17.14 5.44 5.86
CA ARG A 162 -17.29 4.00 5.53
C ARG A 162 -17.14 3.76 4.02
N GLN A 163 -17.72 4.63 3.20
CA GLN A 163 -17.63 4.52 1.74
C GLN A 163 -16.19 4.73 1.25
N LEU A 164 -15.47 5.72 1.79
CA LEU A 164 -14.06 5.94 1.49
C LEU A 164 -13.20 4.70 1.85
N ALA A 165 -13.44 4.09 3.01
CA ALA A 165 -12.73 2.87 3.41
C ALA A 165 -12.98 1.69 2.44
N ARG A 166 -14.21 1.55 1.93
CA ARG A 166 -14.55 0.54 0.90
C ARG A 166 -13.82 0.81 -0.42
N ILE A 167 -13.79 2.06 -0.86
CA ILE A 167 -13.07 2.47 -2.07
C ILE A 167 -11.58 2.16 -1.94
N ILE A 168 -10.99 2.45 -0.79
CA ILE A 168 -9.59 2.15 -0.50
C ILE A 168 -9.31 0.64 -0.55
N CYS A 169 -10.13 -0.17 0.11
CA CYS A 169 -9.94 -1.62 0.12
C CYS A 169 -10.08 -2.21 -1.30
N ALA A 170 -11.06 -1.74 -2.08
CA ALA A 170 -11.22 -2.14 -3.47
C ALA A 170 -10.04 -1.68 -4.36
N ALA A 171 -9.48 -0.50 -4.09
CA ALA A 171 -8.30 0.01 -4.75
C ALA A 171 -7.06 -0.83 -4.46
N VAL A 172 -6.86 -1.20 -3.20
CA VAL A 172 -5.79 -2.10 -2.76
C VAL A 172 -5.95 -3.45 -3.45
N MET A 173 -7.15 -4.03 -3.47
CA MET A 173 -7.43 -5.31 -4.14
C MET A 173 -7.08 -5.27 -5.64
N ALA A 174 -7.44 -4.20 -6.35
CA ALA A 174 -7.08 -4.02 -7.76
C ALA A 174 -5.55 -3.89 -7.95
N GLY A 175 -4.88 -3.16 -7.07
CA GLY A 175 -3.43 -3.02 -7.07
C GLY A 175 -2.71 -4.35 -6.81
N GLU A 176 -3.16 -5.11 -5.81
CA GLU A 176 -2.62 -6.42 -5.46
C GLU A 176 -2.71 -7.40 -6.63
N LEU A 177 -3.88 -7.48 -7.27
CA LEU A 177 -4.07 -8.34 -8.43
C LEU A 177 -3.14 -7.97 -9.59
N SER A 178 -2.99 -6.68 -9.87
CA SER A 178 -2.11 -6.17 -10.91
C SER A 178 -0.63 -6.53 -10.65
N LEU A 179 -0.13 -6.27 -9.43
CA LEU A 179 1.27 -6.54 -9.10
C LEU A 179 1.57 -8.04 -9.01
N CYS A 180 0.68 -8.84 -8.40
CA CYS A 180 0.84 -10.29 -8.37
C CYS A 180 0.87 -10.89 -9.78
N SER A 181 0.06 -10.35 -10.70
CA SER A 181 0.06 -10.77 -12.12
C SER A 181 1.37 -10.41 -12.83
N ALA A 182 1.89 -9.21 -12.62
CA ALA A 182 3.18 -8.79 -13.15
C ALA A 182 4.33 -9.68 -12.66
N LEU A 183 4.32 -10.05 -11.36
CA LEU A 183 5.31 -10.95 -10.77
C LEU A 183 5.17 -12.38 -11.30
N ALA A 184 3.94 -12.89 -11.44
CA ALA A 184 3.67 -14.20 -12.03
C ALA A 184 4.14 -14.31 -13.49
N GLY A 185 3.93 -13.24 -14.28
CA GLY A 185 4.41 -13.16 -15.66
C GLY A 185 5.94 -13.09 -15.77
N THR A 186 6.61 -12.48 -14.79
CA THR A 186 8.09 -12.42 -14.75
C THR A 186 8.70 -13.73 -14.28
N LEU A 187 8.04 -14.46 -13.39
CA LEU A 187 8.50 -15.77 -12.91
C LEU A 187 8.40 -16.85 -14.01
N SER A 188 7.45 -16.71 -14.95
CA SER A 188 7.25 -17.62 -16.08
C SER A 188 8.06 -17.26 -17.33
N ARG A 189 8.59 -16.03 -17.44
CA ARG A 189 9.47 -15.60 -18.56
C ARG A 189 10.75 -14.95 -18.03
N CYS A 190 11.87 -15.67 -18.19
CA CYS A 190 13.22 -15.08 -18.16
C CYS A 190 13.26 -13.77 -18.99
N ARG A 191 13.75 -12.70 -18.35
CA ARG A 191 14.31 -11.43 -18.90
C ARG A 191 13.93 -11.07 -20.35
N ASN A 192 13.25 -9.93 -20.54
CA ASN A 192 13.29 -9.03 -21.72
C ASN A 192 11.97 -8.72 -22.46
N CYS A 193 10.79 -8.97 -21.91
CA CYS A 193 9.54 -8.49 -22.54
C CYS A 193 8.56 -7.93 -21.51
N PHE A 194 8.77 -6.70 -21.03
CA PHE A 194 7.77 -6.01 -20.22
C PHE A 194 7.43 -4.68 -20.87
N SER A 195 6.19 -4.52 -21.35
CA SER A 195 5.56 -3.19 -21.51
C SER A 195 4.48 -3.07 -20.42
N PRO A 196 4.76 -2.40 -19.28
CA PRO A 196 3.90 -2.41 -18.10
C PRO A 196 2.51 -1.79 -18.30
N VAL A 197 2.39 -0.86 -19.26
CA VAL A 197 1.35 0.18 -19.16
C VAL A 197 0.03 -0.24 -19.82
N SER A 198 0.06 -1.00 -20.92
CA SER A 198 -1.17 -1.29 -21.69
C SER A 198 -2.10 -2.32 -21.02
N SER A 199 -1.55 -3.39 -20.43
CA SER A 199 -2.36 -4.42 -19.76
C SER A 199 -3.07 -3.91 -18.50
N ILE A 200 -2.46 -2.96 -17.78
CA ILE A 200 -2.99 -2.40 -16.53
C ILE A 200 -4.13 -1.43 -16.79
N VAL A 201 -4.03 -0.59 -17.82
CA VAL A 201 -5.13 0.30 -18.24
C VAL A 201 -6.33 -0.52 -18.66
N ASN A 202 -6.12 -1.60 -19.42
CA ASN A 202 -7.19 -2.51 -19.82
C ASN A 202 -7.82 -3.24 -18.62
N PHE A 203 -7.03 -3.61 -17.61
CA PHE A 203 -7.56 -4.18 -16.36
C PHE A 203 -8.39 -3.17 -15.58
N LEU A 204 -7.90 -1.95 -15.38
CA LEU A 204 -8.63 -0.90 -14.66
C LEU A 204 -9.91 -0.50 -15.39
N LEU A 205 -9.91 -0.48 -16.73
CA LEU A 205 -11.10 -0.27 -17.54
C LEU A 205 -12.12 -1.41 -17.36
N TRP A 206 -11.67 -2.67 -17.40
CA TRP A 206 -12.55 -3.81 -17.13
C TRP A 206 -13.10 -3.80 -15.70
N PHE A 207 -12.24 -3.57 -14.71
CA PHE A 207 -12.60 -3.52 -13.30
C PHE A 207 -13.58 -2.39 -12.99
N LYS A 208 -13.44 -1.23 -13.66
CA LYS A 208 -14.43 -0.16 -13.64
C LYS A 208 -15.77 -0.61 -14.23
N ASN A 209 -15.77 -1.28 -15.38
CA ASN A 209 -17.01 -1.61 -16.07
C ASN A 209 -17.81 -2.75 -15.39
N GLU A 210 -17.12 -3.72 -14.79
CA GLU A 210 -17.76 -4.96 -14.30
C GLU A 210 -17.80 -5.07 -12.76
N VAL A 211 -16.88 -4.41 -12.03
CA VAL A 211 -16.73 -4.63 -10.57
C VAL A 211 -17.07 -3.38 -9.75
N ILE A 212 -16.80 -2.17 -10.27
CA ILE A 212 -17.00 -0.92 -9.53
C ILE A 212 -17.81 0.10 -10.32
N SER A 213 -19.10 0.26 -9.97
CA SER A 213 -20.05 1.22 -10.57
C SER A 213 -19.79 2.70 -10.22
N PHE A 214 -18.53 3.16 -10.29
CA PHE A 214 -18.16 4.55 -9.99
C PHE A 214 -17.37 5.15 -11.15
N ASN A 215 -18.03 6.05 -11.90
CA ASN A 215 -17.49 6.63 -13.13
C ASN A 215 -16.20 7.44 -12.96
N SER A 216 -15.94 7.93 -11.74
CA SER A 216 -14.85 8.88 -11.44
C SER A 216 -13.53 8.23 -10.98
N LEU A 217 -13.51 6.92 -10.75
CA LEU A 217 -12.35 6.22 -10.17
C LEU A 217 -11.20 6.02 -11.16
N LEU A 218 -11.45 5.95 -12.47
CA LEU A 218 -10.41 5.65 -13.45
C LEU A 218 -9.31 6.72 -13.49
N LEU A 219 -9.70 8.00 -13.42
CA LEU A 219 -8.75 9.12 -13.37
C LEU A 219 -7.97 9.08 -12.05
N PHE A 220 -8.67 8.81 -10.95
CA PHE A 220 -8.08 8.70 -9.61
C PHE A 220 -7.06 7.56 -9.53
N PHE A 221 -7.39 6.38 -10.08
CA PHE A 221 -6.48 5.24 -10.19
C PHE A 221 -5.29 5.55 -11.09
N TYR A 222 -5.47 6.25 -12.21
CA TYR A 222 -4.36 6.63 -13.08
C TYR A 222 -3.39 7.59 -12.38
N PHE A 223 -3.90 8.61 -11.68
CA PHE A 223 -3.09 9.58 -10.93
C PHE A 223 -2.42 8.99 -9.69
N THR A 224 -3.09 8.07 -8.99
CA THR A 224 -2.50 7.38 -7.82
C THR A 224 -1.47 6.34 -8.25
N TRP A 225 -1.70 5.64 -9.36
CA TRP A 225 -0.78 4.63 -9.90
C TRP A 225 0.53 5.23 -10.41
N ASP A 226 0.51 6.39 -11.09
CA ASP A 226 1.74 7.08 -11.53
C ASP A 226 2.64 7.46 -10.33
N LYS A 227 2.03 7.87 -9.21
CA LYS A 227 2.73 8.10 -7.94
C LYS A 227 3.27 6.80 -7.33
N THR A 228 2.55 5.68 -7.42
CA THR A 228 3.01 4.36 -6.96
C THR A 228 4.20 3.83 -7.77
N ILE A 229 4.17 3.95 -9.11
CA ILE A 229 5.31 3.60 -9.97
C ILE A 229 6.54 4.45 -9.60
N SER A 230 6.34 5.75 -9.38
CA SER A 230 7.42 6.67 -8.99
C SER A 230 8.06 6.29 -7.65
N ALA A 231 7.27 5.83 -6.67
CA ALA A 231 7.78 5.32 -5.40
C ALA A 231 8.61 4.03 -5.57
N GLY A 232 8.19 3.12 -6.45
CA GLY A 232 8.95 1.91 -6.78
C GLY A 232 10.31 2.21 -7.43
N HIS A 233 10.38 3.19 -8.32
CA HIS A 233 11.65 3.67 -8.88
C HIS A 233 12.56 4.31 -7.81
N LEU A 234 11.99 5.00 -6.83
CA LEU A 234 12.74 5.60 -5.73
C LEU A 234 13.40 4.54 -4.82
N VAL A 235 12.70 3.47 -4.48
CA VAL A 235 13.27 2.35 -3.69
C VAL A 235 14.42 1.68 -4.45
N LYS A 236 14.24 1.45 -5.76
CA LYS A 236 15.29 0.89 -6.62
C LYS A 236 16.50 1.82 -6.72
N SER A 237 16.27 3.13 -6.84
CA SER A 237 17.31 4.16 -6.84
C SER A 237 18.06 4.19 -5.49
N HIS A 238 17.35 4.15 -4.37
CA HIS A 238 17.94 4.10 -3.03
C HIS A 238 18.81 2.85 -2.82
N MET A 239 18.33 1.66 -3.22
CA MET A 239 19.14 0.43 -3.16
C MET A 239 20.37 0.50 -4.07
N THR A 240 20.28 1.17 -5.22
CA THR A 240 21.40 1.33 -6.15
C THR A 240 22.42 2.33 -5.61
N HIS A 241 21.97 3.44 -5.02
CA HIS A 241 22.84 4.45 -4.41
C HIS A 241 23.56 3.93 -3.16
N ASN A 242 22.90 3.12 -2.34
CA ASN A 242 23.50 2.59 -1.10
C ASN A 242 24.32 1.32 -1.30
N ARG A 243 24.20 0.64 -2.46
CA ARG A 243 25.05 -0.50 -2.85
C ARG A 243 26.11 -0.12 -3.89
N ALA A 244 26.11 1.11 -4.37
CA ALA A 244 27.16 1.61 -5.25
C ALA A 244 28.49 1.66 -4.49
N ALA A 245 29.55 1.20 -5.14
CA ALA A 245 30.91 1.41 -4.64
C ALA A 245 31.15 2.92 -4.44
N PRO A 246 31.92 3.33 -3.41
CA PRO A 246 32.25 4.74 -3.23
C PRO A 246 32.88 5.27 -4.52
N ALA A 247 32.41 6.44 -4.95
CA ALA A 247 32.90 7.08 -6.17
C ALA A 247 34.43 7.23 -6.08
N PRO A 248 35.18 6.96 -7.18
CA PRO A 248 36.62 7.14 -7.17
C PRO A 248 36.93 8.62 -6.88
N VAL A 249 37.68 8.85 -5.80
CA VAL A 249 38.12 10.18 -5.39
C VAL A 249 39.04 10.72 -6.48
N THR A 250 38.54 11.65 -7.27
CA THR A 250 39.41 12.43 -8.17
C THR A 250 40.19 13.40 -7.30
N PRO A 251 41.53 13.45 -7.37
CA PRO A 251 42.30 14.40 -6.59
C PRO A 251 42.05 15.81 -7.13
N SER A 252 41.08 16.52 -6.57
CA SER A 252 40.92 17.96 -6.76
C SER A 252 41.95 18.67 -5.88
N GLY A 253 42.85 19.41 -6.51
CA GLY A 253 43.98 20.07 -5.87
C GLY A 253 43.60 21.06 -4.76
N ASN A 254 44.57 21.21 -3.84
CA ASN A 254 44.78 22.29 -2.88
C ASN A 254 43.56 22.93 -2.21
N GLY A 255 43.23 22.41 -1.03
CA GLY A 255 42.53 23.14 0.04
C GLY A 255 42.82 22.46 1.36
N GLN A 256 43.53 23.15 2.27
CA GLN A 256 43.74 22.72 3.65
C GLN A 256 42.39 22.33 4.27
N ARG A 257 42.24 21.07 4.69
CA ARG A 257 41.12 20.65 5.54
C ARG A 257 41.63 20.56 6.97
N ASP A 258 41.07 21.41 7.82
CA ASP A 258 41.31 21.43 9.25
C ASP A 258 40.97 20.07 9.86
N SER A 259 41.92 19.52 10.61
CA SER A 259 41.88 18.20 11.25
C SER A 259 40.90 18.09 12.43
N ALA A 260 39.97 19.03 12.58
CA ALA A 260 38.98 19.06 13.66
C ALA A 260 37.64 18.41 13.28
N ASP A 261 37.21 18.51 12.01
CA ASP A 261 35.89 18.01 11.58
C ASP A 261 35.84 16.48 11.44
N THR A 262 36.98 15.82 11.25
CA THR A 262 37.04 14.37 11.07
C THR A 262 36.87 13.58 12.37
N GLN A 263 37.05 14.22 13.54
CA GLN A 263 36.88 13.56 14.84
C GLN A 263 35.42 13.49 15.29
N HIS A 264 34.57 14.44 14.89
CA HIS A 264 33.16 14.45 15.31
C HIS A 264 32.27 13.39 14.64
N LEU A 265 32.68 12.86 13.49
CA LEU A 265 31.88 11.86 12.75
C LEU A 265 32.19 10.41 13.13
N VAL A 266 33.29 10.14 13.83
CA VAL A 266 33.68 8.78 14.25
C VAL A 266 33.01 8.37 15.57
N GLU A 267 32.59 9.33 16.41
CA GLU A 267 31.93 9.04 17.69
C GLU A 267 30.43 8.72 17.55
N ALA A 268 29.77 9.14 16.47
CA ALA A 268 28.34 8.87 16.24
C ALA A 268 28.03 7.44 15.76
N GLY A 269 29.05 6.63 15.45
CA GLY A 269 28.93 5.31 14.82
C GLY A 269 29.11 4.11 15.74
N ARG A 270 29.16 4.27 17.07
CA ARG A 270 29.24 3.13 18.00
C ARG A 270 27.84 2.68 18.44
N PRO A 271 27.41 1.44 18.14
CA PRO A 271 26.14 0.91 18.62
C PRO A 271 26.23 0.71 20.14
N CYS A 272 25.38 1.39 20.91
CA CYS A 272 25.14 1.06 22.31
C CYS A 272 24.42 -0.30 22.39
N LEU A 273 25.19 -1.37 22.45
CA LEU A 273 24.78 -2.63 23.07
C LEU A 273 24.69 -2.38 24.58
N MET A 274 23.48 -2.22 25.10
CA MET A 274 23.22 -2.34 26.54
C MET A 274 22.97 -3.82 26.85
N ALA A 275 23.74 -4.31 27.83
CA ALA A 275 23.53 -5.56 28.54
C ALA A 275 22.24 -5.56 29.37
#